data_AF-A0A0G4LP83-F1
#
_entry.id   AF-A0A0G4LP83-F1
#
_cell.length_a   1.000
_cell.length_b   1.000
_cell.length_c   1.000
_cell.angle_alpha   90.00
_cell.angle_beta   90.00
_cell.angle_gamma   90.00
#
_symmetry.space_group_name_H-M   'P 1'
#
loop_
_entity.id
_entity.type
_entity.pdbx_description
1 polymer ?
#
loop_
_entity_poly.entity_id
_entity_poly.type
_entity_poly.pdbx_seq_one_letter_code
_entity_poly.pdbx_strand_id
1 'polypeptide(L)'
;MGRIKKKGQAGAAKNYVTRTQAVKKLQLSLPDFRKLCIWKGIYPREPRNRKKVSKSSTPSTTFYYAKDIQYLLHEPLIHKFREQKALEKKISKALGRGDVGDAKRLEGNAVRTDKTGKPGYTLDHVIRERYPTFIDSLRDLDDCLSMLFLFANLPSTSTVPAKMIARCERLCLEFQHYLIVSKSLTKSFLSIKGIYYQANIQGEDGMLPKKKRKLYEQMMYTNNKKSAEAEKLRAKRRKHEKEAGRRA
;
A
#
# COMPACT_ATOMS: atom_id res chain seq x y z
N MET A 1 37.74 -14.50 32.16
CA MET A 1 37.16 -13.14 32.06
C MET A 1 36.98 -12.76 30.59
N GLY A 2 35.82 -12.26 30.17
CA GLY A 2 35.55 -11.93 28.76
C GLY A 2 36.29 -10.67 28.29
N ARG A 3 36.82 -10.68 27.05
CA ARG A 3 37.50 -9.52 26.43
C ARG A 3 36.64 -8.25 26.48
N ILE A 4 37.26 -7.12 26.83
CA ILE A 4 36.63 -5.78 26.85
C ILE A 4 36.05 -5.47 25.46
N LYS A 5 34.75 -5.20 25.38
CA LYS A 5 34.04 -4.88 24.12
C LYS A 5 34.26 -3.43 23.74
N LYS A 6 34.59 -3.15 22.47
CA LYS A 6 34.73 -1.77 21.97
C LYS A 6 33.37 -1.07 21.91
N LYS A 7 33.35 0.24 22.19
CA LYS A 7 32.14 1.08 22.13
C LYS A 7 31.48 0.98 20.75
N GLY A 8 30.17 0.75 20.72
CA GLY A 8 29.38 0.62 19.48
C GLY A 8 29.26 -0.80 18.91
N GLN A 9 29.98 -1.79 19.46
CA GLN A 9 29.87 -3.19 19.02
C GLN A 9 28.71 -3.97 19.68
N ALA A 10 28.04 -3.38 20.67
CA ALA A 10 26.95 -4.00 21.41
C ALA A 10 25.80 -3.03 21.67
N GLY A 11 24.61 -3.58 21.94
CA GLY A 11 23.40 -2.82 22.25
C GLY A 11 22.79 -2.14 21.04
N ALA A 12 22.15 -0.98 21.27
CA ALA A 12 21.40 -0.25 20.25
C ALA A 12 22.23 0.06 18.99
N ALA A 13 23.54 0.32 19.12
CA ALA A 13 24.43 0.58 17.99
C ALA A 13 24.52 -0.59 16.98
N LYS A 14 24.37 -1.84 17.45
CA LYS A 14 24.37 -3.03 16.57
C LYS A 14 22.99 -3.28 15.95
N ASN A 15 21.93 -2.89 16.66
CA ASN A 15 20.55 -3.23 16.26
C ASN A 15 20.02 -2.38 15.12
N TYR A 16 20.58 -1.19 14.91
CA TYR A 16 20.13 -0.25 13.90
C TYR A 16 21.23 0.05 12.87
N VAL A 17 20.80 0.27 11.63
CA VAL A 17 21.65 0.63 10.50
C VAL A 17 21.06 1.88 9.85
N THR A 18 21.90 2.83 9.46
CA THR A 18 21.42 4.03 8.76
C THR A 18 21.02 3.69 7.32
N ARG A 19 20.12 4.48 6.72
CA ARG A 19 19.73 4.30 5.30
C ARG A 19 20.94 4.21 4.36
N THR A 20 21.93 5.07 4.54
CA THR A 20 23.15 5.09 3.71
C THR A 20 23.97 3.80 3.87
N GLN A 21 24.10 3.29 5.09
CA GLN A 21 24.78 2.02 5.35
C GLN A 21 24.01 0.84 4.77
N ALA A 22 22.67 0.84 4.88
CA ALA A 22 21.82 -0.22 4.32
C ALA A 22 21.94 -0.30 2.80
N VAL A 23 21.84 0.85 2.11
CA VAL A 23 21.99 0.95 0.65
C VAL A 23 23.38 0.46 0.22
N LYS A 24 24.44 0.88 0.92
CA LYS A 24 25.81 0.45 0.64
C LYS A 24 26.00 -1.06 0.86
N LYS A 25 25.40 -1.62 1.91
CA LYS A 25 25.47 -3.06 2.23
C LYS A 25 24.75 -3.93 1.19
N LEU A 26 23.57 -3.49 0.74
CA LEU A 26 22.77 -4.22 -0.27
C LEU A 26 23.28 -4.00 -1.71
N GLN A 27 24.17 -3.02 -1.93
CA GLN A 27 24.70 -2.61 -3.24
C GLN A 27 23.61 -2.20 -4.24
N LEU A 28 22.55 -1.59 -3.74
CA LEU A 28 21.42 -1.10 -4.55
C LEU A 28 21.49 0.40 -4.78
N SER A 29 20.71 0.91 -5.73
CA SER A 29 20.43 2.34 -5.82
C SER A 29 19.45 2.75 -4.71
N LEU A 30 19.35 4.05 -4.41
CA LEU A 30 18.37 4.54 -3.43
C LEU A 30 16.91 4.30 -3.88
N PRO A 31 16.53 4.53 -5.16
CA PRO A 31 15.20 4.17 -5.64
C PRO A 31 14.87 2.68 -5.51
N ASP A 32 15.80 1.79 -5.88
CA ASP A 32 15.55 0.34 -5.83
C ASP A 32 15.48 -0.16 -4.39
N PHE A 33 16.30 0.38 -3.50
CA PHE A 33 16.20 0.12 -2.07
C PHE A 33 14.81 0.52 -1.53
N ARG A 34 14.29 1.69 -1.91
CA ARG A 34 12.95 2.13 -1.49
C ARG A 34 11.86 1.20 -2.03
N LYS A 35 11.93 0.81 -3.30
CA LYS A 35 10.99 -0.16 -3.91
C LYS A 35 11.01 -1.49 -3.14
N LEU A 36 12.19 -2.03 -2.86
CA LEU A 36 12.37 -3.28 -2.13
C LEU A 36 11.77 -3.21 -0.72
N CYS A 37 12.02 -2.10 -0.01
CA CYS A 37 11.44 -1.86 1.31
C CYS A 37 9.92 -1.81 1.29
N ILE A 38 9.31 -1.22 0.25
CA ILE A 38 7.84 -1.19 0.11
C ILE A 38 7.29 -2.60 -0.09
N TRP A 39 7.87 -3.39 -0.99
CA TRP A 39 7.39 -4.74 -1.26
C TRP A 39 7.51 -5.68 -0.06
N LYS A 40 8.65 -5.64 0.64
CA LYS A 40 8.89 -6.46 1.84
C LYS A 40 8.28 -5.88 3.13
N GLY A 41 7.67 -4.69 3.08
CA GLY A 41 7.07 -4.07 4.26
C GLY A 41 8.10 -3.67 5.33
N ILE A 42 9.30 -3.26 4.93
CA ILE A 42 10.35 -2.82 5.84
C ILE A 42 10.27 -1.31 6.01
N TYR A 43 9.89 -0.88 7.20
CA TYR A 43 9.69 0.51 7.54
C TYR A 43 10.88 1.08 8.32
N PRO A 44 11.16 2.40 8.15
CA PRO A 44 12.14 3.07 9.00
C PRO A 44 11.70 3.04 10.47
N ARG A 45 12.69 3.01 11.37
CA ARG A 45 12.50 2.90 12.82
C ARG A 45 13.23 4.01 13.54
N GLU A 46 12.65 4.50 14.63
CA GLU A 46 13.29 5.49 15.49
C GLU A 46 13.93 4.81 16.71
N PRO A 47 15.26 4.88 16.87
CA PRO A 47 15.91 4.35 18.05
C PRO A 47 15.57 5.18 19.29
N ARG A 48 15.24 4.51 20.40
CA ARG A 48 14.98 5.16 21.71
C ARG A 48 16.09 6.11 22.16
N ASN A 49 17.35 5.80 21.82
CA ASN A 49 18.53 6.62 22.13
C ASN A 49 19.40 6.83 20.90
N ARG A 50 19.12 7.88 20.11
CA ARG A 50 19.81 8.17 18.84
C ARG A 50 21.31 8.39 19.00
N LYS A 51 21.73 9.08 20.07
CA LYS A 51 23.15 9.33 20.43
C LYS A 51 23.96 8.05 20.64
N LYS A 52 23.30 6.94 21.05
CA LYS A 52 23.96 5.64 21.23
C LYS A 52 24.14 4.89 19.92
N VAL A 53 23.34 5.19 18.90
CA VAL A 53 23.32 4.48 17.61
C VAL A 53 24.21 5.14 16.57
N SER A 54 24.16 6.47 16.48
CA SER A 54 24.94 7.24 15.52
C SER A 54 25.78 8.27 16.26
N LYS A 55 27.05 8.40 15.84
CA LYS A 55 27.92 9.52 16.25
C LYS A 55 27.48 10.84 15.61
N SER A 56 26.78 10.78 14.47
CA SER A 56 26.23 11.96 13.81
C SER A 56 24.94 12.39 14.47
N SER A 57 24.90 13.66 14.89
CA SER A 57 23.81 14.29 15.66
C SER A 57 22.67 14.82 14.78
N THR A 58 22.60 14.45 13.50
CA THR A 58 21.56 14.96 12.60
C THR A 58 20.19 14.38 12.95
N PRO A 59 19.18 15.21 13.29
CA PRO A 59 17.84 14.76 13.64
C PRO A 59 17.07 14.08 12.48
N SER A 60 17.50 14.27 11.24
CA SER A 60 16.84 13.71 10.05
C SER A 60 17.41 12.34 9.60
N THR A 61 18.27 11.72 10.40
CA THR A 61 18.82 10.40 10.07
C THR A 61 17.76 9.30 10.16
N THR A 62 17.51 8.62 9.04
CA THR A 62 16.61 7.46 8.96
C THR A 62 17.36 6.17 9.33
N PHE A 63 16.80 5.39 10.25
CA PHE A 63 17.34 4.10 10.67
C PHE A 63 16.42 2.95 10.28
N TYR A 64 17.01 1.77 10.10
CA TYR A 64 16.34 0.49 9.89
C TYR A 64 16.90 -0.53 10.88
N TYR A 65 16.17 -1.60 11.18
CA TYR A 65 16.77 -2.68 11.96
C TYR A 65 17.83 -3.43 11.15
N ALA A 66 18.94 -3.77 11.79
CA ALA A 66 20.01 -4.54 11.18
C ALA A 66 19.53 -5.92 10.72
N LYS A 67 18.60 -6.54 11.47
CA LYS A 67 17.98 -7.83 11.14
C LYS A 67 17.16 -7.74 9.85
N ASP A 68 16.37 -6.69 9.67
CA ASP A 68 15.55 -6.49 8.47
C ASP A 68 16.45 -6.32 7.23
N ILE A 69 17.54 -5.57 7.35
CA ILE A 69 18.51 -5.42 6.25
C ILE A 69 19.25 -6.73 5.96
N GLN A 70 19.49 -7.56 6.99
CA GLN A 70 20.06 -8.90 6.79
C GLN A 70 19.07 -9.82 6.08
N TYR A 71 17.78 -9.76 6.45
CA TYR A 71 16.73 -10.49 5.75
C TYR A 71 16.66 -10.11 4.27
N LEU A 72 16.71 -8.80 3.96
CA LEU A 72 16.76 -8.32 2.58
C LEU A 72 17.95 -8.84 1.79
N LEU A 73 19.09 -9.12 2.43
CA LEU A 73 20.30 -9.58 1.72
C LEU A 73 20.06 -10.91 0.97
N HIS A 74 19.13 -11.73 1.45
CA HIS A 74 18.79 -13.03 0.86
C HIS A 74 17.65 -12.95 -0.15
N GLU A 75 17.16 -11.74 -0.47
CA GLU A 75 16.00 -11.57 -1.34
C GLU A 75 16.36 -11.72 -2.83
N PRO A 76 15.70 -12.63 -3.58
CA PRO A 76 16.01 -12.88 -5.00
C PRO A 76 15.89 -11.65 -5.91
N LEU A 77 14.99 -10.71 -5.59
CA LEU A 77 14.78 -9.48 -6.36
C LEU A 77 16.02 -8.59 -6.43
N ILE A 78 16.95 -8.70 -5.46
CA ILE A 78 18.22 -7.97 -5.49
C ILE A 78 19.04 -8.34 -6.73
N HIS A 79 19.06 -9.62 -7.11
CA HIS A 79 19.77 -10.06 -8.30
C HIS A 79 19.18 -9.44 -9.56
N LYS A 80 17.85 -9.36 -9.65
CA LYS A 80 17.15 -8.70 -10.77
C LYS A 80 17.46 -7.21 -10.88
N PHE A 81 17.52 -6.49 -9.76
CA PHE A 81 17.94 -5.09 -9.80
C PHE A 81 19.40 -4.91 -10.21
N ARG A 82 20.28 -5.81 -9.81
CA ARG A 82 21.70 -5.78 -10.22
C ARG A 82 21.87 -6.09 -11.71
N GLU A 83 21.12 -7.06 -12.24
CA GLU A 83 21.06 -7.38 -13.67
C GLU A 83 20.59 -6.17 -14.49
N GLN A 84 19.49 -5.53 -14.07
CA GLN A 84 18.97 -4.33 -14.73
C GLN A 84 19.98 -3.19 -14.73
N LYS A 85 20.60 -2.89 -13.58
CA LYS A 85 21.63 -1.86 -13.47
C LYS A 85 22.86 -2.16 -14.33
N ALA A 86 23.25 -3.43 -14.44
CA ALA A 86 24.35 -3.84 -15.31
C ALA A 86 23.99 -3.64 -16.80
N LEU A 87 22.75 -3.93 -17.18
CA LEU A 87 22.24 -3.69 -18.53
C LEU A 87 22.20 -2.19 -18.86
N GLU A 88 21.68 -1.35 -17.97
CA GLU A 88 21.66 0.11 -18.12
C GLU A 88 23.06 0.68 -18.33
N LYS A 89 24.06 0.18 -17.60
CA LYS A 89 25.47 0.58 -17.80
C LYS A 89 26.01 0.17 -19.17
N LYS A 90 25.66 -1.03 -19.67
CA LYS A 90 26.08 -1.47 -21.01
C LYS A 90 25.45 -0.59 -22.10
N ILE A 91 24.17 -0.26 -21.96
CA ILE A 91 23.46 0.67 -22.87
C ILE A 91 24.13 2.05 -22.84
N SER A 92 24.36 2.61 -21.66
CA SER A 92 25.03 3.91 -21.51
C SER A 92 26.44 3.92 -22.14
N LYS A 93 27.19 2.81 -22.01
CA LYS A 93 28.52 2.67 -22.63
C LYS A 93 28.46 2.58 -24.15
N ALA A 94 27.49 1.85 -24.71
CA ALA A 94 27.28 1.77 -26.16
C ALA A 94 26.85 3.12 -26.74
N LEU A 95 25.92 3.80 -26.08
CA LEU A 95 25.49 5.16 -26.45
C LEU A 95 26.66 6.16 -26.38
N GLY A 96 27.48 6.10 -25.33
CA GLY A 96 28.66 6.95 -25.19
C GLY A 96 29.75 6.69 -26.23
N ARG A 97 29.74 5.52 -26.89
CA ARG A 97 30.61 5.19 -28.03
C ARG A 97 30.02 5.59 -29.39
N GLY A 98 28.74 5.97 -29.43
CA GLY A 98 28.03 6.22 -30.68
C GLY A 98 27.48 4.96 -31.36
N ASP A 99 27.59 3.78 -30.73
CA ASP A 99 27.11 2.50 -31.27
C ASP A 99 25.58 2.36 -31.12
N VAL A 100 24.83 3.12 -31.93
CA VAL A 100 23.36 3.18 -31.87
C VAL A 100 22.71 1.81 -32.11
N GLY A 101 23.29 0.98 -32.98
CA GLY A 101 22.79 -0.36 -33.28
C GLY A 101 22.88 -1.31 -32.08
N ASP A 102 24.03 -1.36 -31.41
CA ASP A 102 24.22 -2.22 -30.23
C ASP A 102 23.42 -1.70 -29.03
N ALA A 103 23.33 -0.37 -28.86
CA ALA A 103 22.44 0.24 -27.88
C ALA A 103 20.98 -0.17 -28.10
N LYS A 104 20.47 -0.13 -29.34
CA LYS A 104 19.09 -0.54 -29.67
C LYS A 104 18.85 -2.03 -29.39
N ARG A 105 19.82 -2.90 -29.68
CA ARG A 105 19.74 -4.33 -29.37
C ARG A 105 19.70 -4.59 -27.86
N LEU A 106 20.55 -3.91 -27.11
CA LEU A 106 20.58 -3.99 -25.64
C LEU A 106 19.33 -3.38 -25.00
N GLU A 107 18.77 -2.31 -25.59
CA GLU A 107 17.48 -1.76 -25.20
C GLU A 107 16.32 -2.71 -25.44
N GLY A 108 16.36 -3.53 -26.50
CA GLY A 108 15.36 -4.58 -26.74
C GLY A 108 15.32 -5.62 -25.62
N ASN A 109 16.45 -5.88 -24.98
CA ASN A 109 16.56 -6.75 -23.81
C ASN A 109 16.18 -6.04 -22.49
N ALA A 110 16.04 -4.72 -22.51
CA ALA A 110 15.67 -3.95 -21.33
C ALA A 110 14.15 -3.96 -21.17
N VAL A 111 13.68 -4.43 -20.02
CA VAL A 111 12.24 -4.44 -19.73
C VAL A 111 11.76 -3.01 -19.45
N ARG A 112 11.17 -2.39 -20.46
CA ARG A 112 10.56 -1.06 -20.39
C ARG A 112 9.14 -1.12 -19.83
N THR A 113 9.04 -1.03 -18.51
CA THR A 113 7.76 -0.98 -17.77
C THR A 113 6.79 0.10 -18.29
N ASP A 114 7.32 1.21 -18.77
CA ASP A 114 6.62 2.32 -19.42
C ASP A 114 5.94 1.92 -20.75
N LYS A 115 6.58 1.03 -21.51
CA LYS A 115 6.06 0.57 -22.81
C LYS A 115 5.18 -0.68 -22.71
N THR A 116 5.57 -1.66 -21.90
CA THR A 116 4.84 -2.94 -21.76
C THR A 116 3.85 -2.96 -20.60
N GLY A 117 3.92 -2.01 -19.66
CA GLY A 117 3.08 -1.98 -18.47
C GLY A 117 3.37 -3.11 -17.47
N LYS A 118 4.41 -3.93 -17.71
CA LYS A 118 4.77 -5.08 -16.90
C LYS A 118 6.26 -5.05 -16.53
N PRO A 119 6.62 -5.14 -15.23
CA PRO A 119 8.00 -5.28 -14.83
C PRO A 119 8.56 -6.64 -15.26
N GLY A 120 9.88 -6.70 -15.48
CA GLY A 120 10.61 -7.92 -15.89
C GLY A 120 10.80 -8.94 -14.77
N TYR A 121 10.08 -8.77 -13.68
CA TYR A 121 10.14 -9.59 -12.47
C TYR A 121 8.72 -9.73 -11.93
N THR A 122 8.43 -10.89 -11.36
CA THR A 122 7.18 -11.15 -10.64
C THR A 122 7.39 -10.88 -9.15
N LEU A 123 6.30 -10.59 -8.45
CA LEU A 123 6.30 -10.39 -6.99
C LEU A 123 5.58 -11.54 -6.27
N ASP A 124 5.35 -12.66 -6.96
CA ASP A 124 4.48 -13.73 -6.49
C ASP A 124 5.00 -14.38 -5.21
N HIS A 125 6.32 -14.58 -5.10
CA HIS A 125 6.94 -15.11 -3.88
C HIS A 125 6.83 -14.11 -2.72
N VAL A 126 6.98 -12.80 -2.98
CA VAL A 126 6.81 -11.76 -1.95
C VAL A 126 5.37 -11.74 -1.44
N ILE A 127 4.39 -11.84 -2.34
CA ILE A 127 2.97 -11.83 -1.97
C ILE A 127 2.64 -13.07 -1.13
N ARG A 128 3.10 -14.27 -1.54
CA ARG A 128 2.87 -15.52 -0.80
C ARG A 128 3.54 -15.55 0.58
N GLU A 129 4.74 -14.99 0.70
CA GLU A 129 5.42 -14.86 1.99
C GLU A 129 4.68 -13.88 2.93
N ARG A 130 4.14 -12.79 2.37
CA ARG A 130 3.45 -11.75 3.15
C ARG A 130 2.04 -12.15 3.55
N TYR A 131 1.34 -12.90 2.70
CA TYR A 131 -0.02 -13.37 2.90
C TYR A 131 -0.06 -14.89 2.73
N PRO A 132 0.30 -15.65 3.78
CA PRO A 132 0.32 -17.12 3.71
C PRO A 132 -1.05 -17.73 3.44
N THR A 133 -2.12 -17.07 3.88
CA THR A 133 -3.50 -17.48 3.64
C THR A 133 -4.26 -16.47 2.80
N PHE A 134 -5.31 -16.93 2.12
CA PHE A 134 -6.20 -16.05 1.36
C PHE A 134 -6.89 -15.01 2.26
N ILE A 135 -7.30 -15.40 3.47
CA ILE A 135 -7.94 -14.51 4.45
C ILE A 135 -6.99 -13.37 4.84
N ASP A 136 -5.69 -13.64 5.02
CA ASP A 136 -4.71 -12.59 5.31
C ASP A 136 -4.64 -11.55 4.18
N SER A 137 -4.73 -12.00 2.92
CA SER A 137 -4.76 -11.09 1.76
C SER A 137 -6.05 -10.26 1.69
N LEU A 138 -7.20 -10.84 2.07
CA LEU A 138 -8.48 -10.13 2.11
C LEU A 138 -8.49 -8.99 3.13
N ARG A 139 -7.84 -9.18 4.30
CA ARG A 139 -7.79 -8.18 5.38
C ARG A 139 -7.05 -6.90 4.99
N ASP A 140 -6.07 -7.00 4.10
CA ASP A 140 -5.28 -5.87 3.58
C ASP A 140 -5.81 -5.35 2.22
N LEU A 141 -6.84 -5.98 1.66
CA LEU A 141 -7.36 -5.67 0.33
C LEU A 141 -7.96 -4.25 0.22
N ASP A 142 -8.53 -3.71 1.30
CA ASP A 142 -9.18 -2.37 1.33
C ASP A 142 -8.22 -1.23 0.91
N ASP A 143 -6.98 -1.28 1.41
CA ASP A 143 -5.98 -0.23 1.12
C ASP A 143 -5.55 -0.26 -0.36
N CYS A 144 -5.37 -1.46 -0.93
CA CYS A 144 -4.97 -1.58 -2.33
C CYS A 144 -6.09 -1.18 -3.30
N LEU A 145 -7.34 -1.54 -2.99
CA LEU A 145 -8.48 -1.18 -3.82
C LEU A 145 -8.75 0.33 -3.80
N SER A 146 -8.61 0.98 -2.65
CA SER A 146 -8.72 2.44 -2.54
C SER A 146 -7.76 3.17 -3.50
N MET A 147 -6.52 2.68 -3.59
CA MET A 147 -5.52 3.22 -4.53
C MET A 147 -5.84 2.90 -5.99
N LEU A 148 -6.32 1.68 -6.29
CA LEU A 148 -6.73 1.32 -7.65
C LEU A 148 -7.88 2.19 -8.16
N PHE A 149 -8.93 2.39 -7.35
CA PHE A 149 -10.04 3.27 -7.70
C PHE A 149 -9.61 4.73 -7.86
N LEU A 150 -8.64 5.20 -7.08
CA LEU A 150 -8.06 6.53 -7.29
C LEU A 150 -7.40 6.63 -8.67
N PHE A 151 -6.49 5.72 -9.00
CA PHE A 151 -5.76 5.75 -10.27
C PHE A 151 -6.64 5.51 -11.50
N ALA A 152 -7.71 4.72 -11.36
CA ALA A 152 -8.69 4.51 -12.43
C ALA A 152 -9.43 5.81 -12.83
N ASN A 153 -9.57 6.76 -11.90
CA ASN A 153 -10.27 8.03 -12.12
C ASN A 153 -9.34 9.20 -12.44
N LEU A 154 -8.02 9.01 -12.43
CA LEU A 154 -7.05 10.07 -12.71
C LEU A 154 -6.72 10.14 -14.20
N PRO A 155 -6.51 11.34 -14.77
CA PRO A 155 -6.04 11.48 -16.14
C PRO A 155 -4.59 11.02 -16.30
N SER A 156 -4.22 10.61 -17.51
CA SER A 156 -2.85 10.21 -17.81
C SER A 156 -1.88 11.38 -17.75
N THR A 157 -0.72 11.15 -17.16
CA THR A 157 0.37 12.13 -17.06
C THR A 157 1.70 11.51 -17.51
N SER A 158 2.75 12.31 -17.63
CA SER A 158 4.10 11.79 -18.00
C SER A 158 4.65 10.77 -17.00
N THR A 159 4.28 10.88 -15.73
CA THR A 159 4.67 9.96 -14.66
C THR A 159 3.72 8.77 -14.50
N VAL A 160 2.47 8.90 -14.95
CA VAL A 160 1.43 7.87 -14.89
C VAL A 160 0.91 7.56 -16.29
N PRO A 161 1.48 6.53 -16.97
CA PRO A 161 1.11 6.18 -18.33
C PRO A 161 -0.34 5.71 -18.45
N ALA A 162 -0.99 6.00 -19.59
CA ALA A 162 -2.36 5.57 -19.88
C ALA A 162 -2.56 4.05 -19.76
N LYS A 163 -1.56 3.25 -20.13
CA LYS A 163 -1.61 1.78 -19.98
C LYS A 163 -1.75 1.33 -18.52
N MET A 164 -1.19 2.09 -17.58
CA MET A 164 -1.31 1.81 -16.15
C MET A 164 -2.72 2.10 -15.66
N ILE A 165 -3.29 3.24 -16.06
CA ILE A 165 -4.66 3.65 -15.73
C ILE A 165 -5.68 2.65 -16.27
N ALA A 166 -5.56 2.28 -17.55
CA ALA A 166 -6.44 1.28 -18.17
C ALA A 166 -6.38 -0.09 -17.47
N ARG A 167 -5.21 -0.47 -16.93
CA ARG A 167 -5.07 -1.68 -16.12
C ARG A 167 -5.77 -1.55 -14.77
N CYS A 168 -5.64 -0.41 -14.10
CA CYS A 168 -6.36 -0.14 -12.85
C CYS A 168 -7.88 -0.17 -13.06
N GLU A 169 -8.37 0.49 -14.11
CA GLU A 169 -9.79 0.51 -14.49
C GLU A 169 -10.32 -0.91 -14.74
N ARG A 170 -9.61 -1.70 -15.56
CA ARG A 170 -9.97 -3.09 -15.80
C ARG A 170 -10.07 -3.91 -14.50
N LEU A 171 -9.08 -3.81 -13.62
CA LEU A 171 -9.07 -4.55 -12.33
C LEU A 171 -10.23 -4.10 -11.42
N CYS A 172 -10.53 -2.80 -11.39
CA CYS A 172 -11.67 -2.27 -10.66
C CYS A 172 -13.00 -2.81 -11.19
N LEU A 173 -13.18 -2.86 -12.52
CA LEU A 173 -14.39 -3.40 -13.16
C LEU A 173 -14.55 -4.90 -12.92
N GLU A 174 -13.47 -5.68 -13.03
CA GLU A 174 -13.47 -7.12 -12.72
C GLU A 174 -13.87 -7.36 -11.25
N PHE A 175 -13.35 -6.56 -10.31
CA PHE A 175 -13.71 -6.67 -8.90
C PHE A 175 -15.17 -6.25 -8.63
N GLN A 176 -15.66 -5.19 -9.26
CA GLN A 176 -17.06 -4.78 -9.16
C GLN A 176 -18.00 -5.85 -9.73
N HIS A 177 -17.64 -6.45 -10.86
CA HIS A 177 -18.40 -7.54 -11.46
C HIS A 177 -18.49 -8.75 -10.52
N TYR A 178 -17.38 -9.12 -9.87
CA TYR A 178 -17.39 -10.16 -8.83
C TYR A 178 -18.39 -9.83 -7.72
N LEU A 179 -18.38 -8.62 -7.17
CA LEU A 179 -19.30 -8.20 -6.10
C LEU A 179 -20.78 -8.22 -6.52
N ILE A 180 -21.06 -7.88 -7.78
CA ILE A 180 -22.42 -7.91 -8.36
C ILE A 180 -22.91 -9.36 -8.45
N VAL A 181 -22.10 -10.25 -9.04
CA VAL A 181 -22.44 -11.66 -9.23
C VAL A 181 -22.57 -12.38 -7.88
N SER A 182 -21.66 -12.12 -6.94
CA SER A 182 -21.68 -12.75 -5.61
C SER A 182 -22.73 -12.17 -4.67
N LYS A 183 -23.32 -11.01 -5.01
CA LYS A 183 -24.24 -10.24 -4.16
C LYS A 183 -23.66 -9.97 -2.76
N SER A 184 -22.35 -9.72 -2.71
CA SER A 184 -21.60 -9.54 -1.45
C SER A 184 -21.70 -8.14 -0.84
N LEU A 185 -22.30 -7.16 -1.54
CA LEU A 185 -22.42 -5.79 -1.04
C LEU A 185 -23.45 -5.71 0.09
N THR A 186 -23.06 -5.16 1.24
CA THR A 186 -23.91 -5.08 2.44
C THR A 186 -24.34 -3.66 2.78
N LYS A 187 -23.43 -2.67 2.66
CA LYS A 187 -23.72 -1.28 3.05
C LYS A 187 -23.18 -0.29 2.04
N SER A 188 -23.82 0.85 1.95
CA SER A 188 -23.34 2.00 1.17
C SER A 188 -23.47 3.29 1.98
N PHE A 189 -22.51 4.19 1.81
CA PHE A 189 -22.50 5.51 2.45
C PHE A 189 -22.09 6.57 1.44
N LEU A 190 -22.96 7.57 1.23
CA LEU A 190 -22.70 8.72 0.37
C LEU A 190 -22.12 9.88 1.20
N SER A 191 -21.06 10.51 0.70
CA SER A 191 -20.47 11.71 1.30
C SER A 191 -20.09 12.73 0.24
N ILE A 192 -19.73 13.94 0.67
CA ILE A 192 -19.15 14.98 -0.21
C ILE A 192 -17.87 14.49 -0.90
N LYS A 193 -17.09 13.62 -0.26
CA LYS A 193 -15.82 13.10 -0.81
C LYS A 193 -16.00 11.93 -1.78
N GLY A 194 -17.23 11.44 -1.96
CA GLY A 194 -17.53 10.24 -2.74
C GLY A 194 -18.32 9.19 -1.98
N ILE A 195 -18.46 8.03 -2.62
CA ILE A 195 -19.29 6.90 -2.17
C ILE A 195 -18.40 5.83 -1.56
N TYR A 196 -18.86 5.23 -0.47
CA TYR A 196 -18.19 4.13 0.22
C TYR A 196 -19.12 2.90 0.24
N TYR A 197 -18.53 1.72 0.14
CA TYR A 197 -19.24 0.47 -0.09
C TYR A 197 -18.70 -0.63 0.79
N GLN A 198 -19.46 -1.17 1.74
CA GLN A 198 -19.03 -2.34 2.51
C GLN A 198 -19.47 -3.62 1.79
N ALA A 199 -18.56 -4.59 1.62
CA ALA A 199 -18.85 -5.91 1.09
C ALA A 199 -18.36 -7.01 2.04
N ASN A 200 -19.12 -8.09 2.17
CA ASN A 200 -18.70 -9.27 2.93
C ASN A 200 -18.16 -10.34 1.97
N ILE A 201 -16.86 -10.64 2.08
CA ILE A 201 -16.17 -11.61 1.24
C ILE A 201 -15.63 -12.70 2.16
N GLN A 202 -16.18 -13.91 2.06
CA GLN A 202 -15.78 -15.09 2.86
C GLN A 202 -15.75 -14.81 4.38
N GLY A 203 -16.72 -14.06 4.91
CA GLY A 203 -16.81 -13.75 6.33
C GLY A 203 -15.94 -12.57 6.79
N GLU A 204 -15.09 -12.01 5.92
CA GLU A 204 -14.38 -10.78 6.18
C GLU A 204 -15.16 -9.59 5.62
N ASP A 205 -15.50 -8.65 6.50
CA ASP A 205 -16.13 -7.38 6.13
C ASP A 205 -15.06 -6.42 5.58
N GLY A 206 -15.08 -6.20 4.26
CA GLY A 206 -14.21 -5.27 3.55
C GLY A 206 -14.92 -4.00 3.10
N MET A 207 -14.14 -2.93 2.93
CA MET A 207 -14.49 -1.60 2.37
C MET A 207 -15.40 -0.68 3.20
N LEU A 208 -14.83 -0.16 4.27
CA LEU A 208 -14.97 1.22 4.74
C LEU A 208 -13.76 1.40 5.66
N PRO A 209 -12.94 2.45 5.53
CA PRO A 209 -11.78 2.62 6.42
C PRO A 209 -12.24 2.52 7.87
N LYS A 210 -11.55 1.76 8.73
CA LYS A 210 -12.01 1.48 10.12
C LYS A 210 -12.42 2.74 10.91
N LYS A 211 -11.74 3.86 10.68
CA LYS A 211 -12.10 5.19 11.26
C LYS A 211 -13.46 5.71 10.76
N LYS A 212 -13.77 5.50 9.48
CA LYS A 212 -15.03 5.90 8.84
C LYS A 212 -16.16 4.89 9.08
N ARG A 213 -15.86 3.61 9.34
CA ARG A 213 -16.84 2.63 9.84
C ARG A 213 -17.45 3.09 11.17
N LYS A 214 -16.61 3.52 12.13
CA LYS A 214 -17.10 4.10 13.39
C LYS A 214 -17.98 5.34 13.18
N LEU A 215 -17.60 6.21 12.24
CA LEU A 215 -18.40 7.40 11.91
C LEU A 215 -19.74 7.02 11.27
N TYR A 216 -19.76 6.03 10.38
CA TYR A 216 -20.99 5.49 9.80
C TYR A 216 -21.88 4.87 10.87
N GLU A 217 -21.33 4.06 11.77
CA GLU A 217 -22.06 3.48 12.91
C GLU A 217 -22.67 4.59 13.79
N GLN A 218 -21.92 5.67 14.05
CA GLN A 218 -22.40 6.82 14.82
C GLN A 218 -23.50 7.62 14.09
N MET A 219 -23.37 7.82 12.79
CA MET A 219 -24.40 8.47 11.97
C MET A 219 -25.67 7.62 11.91
N MET A 220 -25.56 6.32 11.64
CA MET A 220 -26.70 5.40 11.60
C MET A 220 -27.40 5.33 12.96
N TYR A 221 -26.65 5.27 14.05
CA TYR A 221 -27.21 5.32 15.40
C TYR A 221 -28.00 6.61 15.63
N THR A 222 -27.45 7.76 15.22
CA THR A 222 -28.10 9.07 15.37
C THR A 222 -29.34 9.19 14.49
N ASN A 223 -29.27 8.73 13.23
CA ASN A 223 -30.40 8.72 12.29
C ASN A 223 -31.52 7.80 12.79
N ASN A 224 -31.20 6.59 13.26
CA ASN A 224 -32.17 5.65 13.82
C ASN A 224 -32.83 6.19 15.10
N LYS A 225 -32.07 6.90 15.94
CA LYS A 225 -32.62 7.56 17.14
C LYS A 225 -33.58 8.68 16.75
N LYS A 226 -33.19 9.53 15.79
CA LYS A 226 -34.05 10.61 15.26
C LYS A 226 -35.30 10.07 14.58
N SER A 227 -35.19 8.98 13.81
CA SER A 227 -36.34 8.37 13.14
C SER A 227 -37.33 7.74 14.14
N ALA A 228 -36.83 7.04 15.16
CA ALA A 228 -37.66 6.46 16.22
C ALA A 228 -38.39 7.55 17.04
N GLU A 229 -37.73 8.68 17.31
CA GLU A 229 -38.35 9.81 17.99
C GLU A 229 -39.43 10.48 17.13
N ALA A 230 -39.15 10.69 15.84
CA ALA A 230 -40.13 11.19 14.87
C ALA A 230 -41.35 10.26 14.74
N GLU A 231 -41.15 8.95 14.77
CA GLU A 231 -42.22 7.95 14.73
C GLU A 231 -43.11 8.00 15.98
N LYS A 232 -42.52 8.14 17.17
CA LYS A 232 -43.28 8.36 18.42
C LYS A 232 -44.12 9.63 18.36
N LEU A 233 -43.58 10.72 17.80
CA LEU A 233 -44.30 11.99 17.67
C LEU A 233 -45.48 11.85 16.68
N ARG A 234 -45.27 11.16 15.56
CA ARG A 234 -46.33 10.84 14.58
C ARG A 234 -47.43 9.98 15.19
N ALA A 235 -47.06 8.97 15.99
CA ALA A 235 -48.01 8.12 16.69
C ALA A 235 -48.86 8.92 17.71
N LYS A 236 -48.25 9.85 18.45
CA LYS A 236 -48.97 10.77 19.35
C LYS A 236 -49.93 11.68 18.59
N ARG A 237 -49.49 12.27 17.47
CA ARG A 237 -50.36 13.09 16.61
C ARG A 237 -51.58 12.32 16.10
N ARG A 238 -51.37 11.09 15.59
CA ARG A 238 -52.46 10.22 15.12
C ARG A 238 -53.46 9.86 16.23
N LYS A 239 -53.00 9.70 17.47
CA LYS A 239 -53.90 9.49 18.62
C LYS A 239 -54.75 10.73 18.90
N HIS A 240 -54.14 11.90 18.93
CA HIS A 240 -54.87 13.16 19.13
C HIS A 240 -55.86 13.46 18.01
N GLU A 241 -55.51 13.20 16.75
CA GLU A 241 -56.42 13.36 15.61
C GLU A 241 -57.62 12.39 15.70
N LYS A 242 -57.40 11.14 16.12
CA LYS A 242 -58.49 10.17 16.36
C LYS A 242 -59.39 10.55 17.54
N GLU A 243 -58.84 11.13 18.60
CA GLU A 243 -59.63 11.62 19.74
C GLU A 243 -60.42 12.87 19.38
N ALA A 244 -59.86 13.78 18.59
CA ALA A 244 -60.55 14.96 18.10
C ALA A 244 -61.71 14.60 17.16
N GLY A 245 -61.51 13.65 16.24
CA GLY A 245 -62.57 13.15 15.35
C GLY A 245 -63.63 12.28 16.03
N ARG A 246 -63.43 11.87 17.29
CA ARG A 246 -64.46 11.20 18.12
C ARG A 246 -65.27 12.18 18.98
N ARG A 247 -64.79 13.42 19.13
CA ARG A 247 -65.44 14.49 19.91
C ARG A 247 -66.24 15.46 19.04
N ALA A 248 -66.04 15.42 17.72
CA ALA A 248 -66.91 16.01 16.72
C ALA A 248 -67.97 14.99 16.30
#